data_AF-A0A1W9RT07-F1
#
_entry.id   AF-A0A1W9RT07-F1
#
_cell.length_a   1.000
_cell.length_b   1.000
_cell.length_c   1.000
_cell.angle_alpha   90.00
_cell.angle_beta   90.00
_cell.angle_gamma   90.00
#
_symmetry.space_group_name_H-M   'P 1'
#
loop_
_entity.id
_entity.type
_entity.pdbx_description
1 polymer ?
#
loop_
_entity_poly.entity_id
_entity_poly.type
_entity_poly.pdbx_seq_one_letter_code
_entity_poly.pdbx_strand_id
1 'polypeptide(L)'
;MTVLLKITVLYALALALAFLVERLLEILKSFYDLLDTKFDWYKFWTVRAYKTRNVLENKLRVVEFLGPKSTAKLLDRFREKLLNTSGEYQGELPVISGDLVREMTVRTHIRILGMTFGVFLAIWMRVDLIQIFQGAISDMTHWHLEIKSEMIRYILTGIILGIGSEPVHKLIRTFERRQKRREAEAIQIKIKEHVQ
;
A
#
# COMPACT_ATOMS: atom_id res chain seq x y z
N MET A 1 11.97 12.91 -29.97
CA MET A 1 11.38 11.93 -29.04
C MET A 1 9.92 12.30 -28.78
N THR A 2 8.98 11.41 -29.08
CA THR A 2 7.55 11.64 -28.86
C THR A 2 7.24 11.72 -27.36
N VAL A 3 6.28 12.56 -26.97
CA VAL A 3 5.83 12.72 -25.57
C VAL A 3 5.44 11.37 -24.95
N LEU A 4 4.84 10.50 -25.75
CA LEU A 4 4.47 9.13 -25.38
C LEU A 4 5.67 8.32 -24.88
N LEU A 5 6.81 8.38 -25.57
CA LEU A 5 8.01 7.60 -25.21
C LEU A 5 8.59 8.05 -23.87
N LYS A 6 8.59 9.36 -23.58
CA LYS A 6 9.05 9.88 -22.29
C LYS A 6 8.19 9.39 -21.13
N ILE A 7 6.87 9.39 -21.31
CA ILE A 7 5.92 8.92 -20.29
C ILE A 7 6.10 7.43 -20.04
N THR A 8 6.22 6.61 -21.10
CA THR A 8 6.43 5.16 -20.97
C THR A 8 7.73 4.83 -20.25
N VAL A 9 8.83 5.53 -20.56
CA VAL A 9 10.12 5.34 -19.88
C VAL A 9 10.04 5.67 -18.40
N LEU A 10 9.34 6.74 -18.02
CA LEU A 10 9.16 7.12 -16.61
C LEU A 10 8.30 6.12 -15.83
N TYR A 11 7.25 5.57 -16.45
CA TYR A 11 6.46 4.50 -15.83
C TYR A 11 7.25 3.20 -15.67
N ALA A 12 8.03 2.83 -16.68
CA ALA A 12 8.91 1.66 -16.61
C ALA A 12 9.95 1.83 -15.48
N LEU A 13 10.55 3.01 -15.37
CA LEU A 13 11.47 3.34 -14.28
C LEU A 13 10.78 3.26 -12.92
N ALA A 14 9.57 3.82 -12.78
CA ALA A 14 8.82 3.78 -11.53
C ALA A 14 8.44 2.35 -11.12
N LEU A 15 8.02 1.51 -12.06
CA LEU A 15 7.78 0.09 -11.80
C LEU A 15 9.06 -0.64 -11.40
N ALA A 16 10.17 -0.38 -12.09
CA ALA A 16 11.46 -0.98 -11.75
C ALA A 16 11.90 -0.61 -10.33
N LEU A 17 11.72 0.66 -9.93
CA LEU A 17 11.99 1.12 -8.56
C LEU A 17 11.06 0.48 -7.54
N ALA A 18 9.77 0.36 -7.84
CA ALA A 18 8.81 -0.31 -6.96
C ALA A 18 9.18 -1.78 -6.75
N PHE A 19 9.56 -2.50 -7.82
CA PHE A 19 10.04 -3.88 -7.71
C PHE A 19 11.35 -3.98 -6.93
N LEU A 20 12.28 -3.05 -7.12
CA LEU A 20 13.54 -3.02 -6.37
C LEU A 20 13.29 -2.86 -4.88
N VAL A 21 12.39 -1.95 -4.49
CA VAL A 21 11.98 -1.77 -3.08
C VAL A 21 11.32 -3.03 -2.56
N GLU A 22 10.39 -3.62 -3.31
CA GLU A 22 9.69 -4.85 -2.94
C GLU A 22 10.68 -6.01 -2.66
N ARG A 23 11.65 -6.22 -3.55
CA ARG A 23 12.70 -7.25 -3.37
C ARG A 23 13.63 -6.95 -2.20
N LEU A 24 14.00 -5.69 -1.99
CA LEU A 24 14.83 -5.31 -0.84
C LEU A 24 14.10 -5.62 0.48
N LEU A 25 12.81 -5.32 0.56
CA LEU A 25 12.00 -5.60 1.75
C LEU A 25 11.81 -7.09 2.00
N GLU A 26 11.67 -7.90 0.95
CA GLU A 26 11.66 -9.36 1.06
C GLU A 26 12.98 -9.88 1.64
N ILE A 27 14.12 -9.40 1.13
CA ILE A 27 15.44 -9.80 1.64
C ILE A 27 15.59 -9.40 3.11
N LEU A 28 15.21 -8.18 3.48
CA LEU A 28 15.24 -7.71 4.86
C LEU A 28 14.34 -8.55 5.77
N LYS A 29 13.16 -8.96 5.29
CA LYS A 29 12.28 -9.87 6.03
C LYS A 29 12.93 -11.23 6.25
N SER A 30 13.47 -11.85 5.19
CA SER A 30 14.14 -13.16 5.30
C SER A 30 15.34 -13.10 6.24
N PHE A 31 16.10 -12.00 6.19
CA PHE A 31 17.20 -11.77 7.11
C PHE A 31 16.71 -11.62 8.55
N TYR A 32 15.64 -10.86 8.76
CA TYR A 32 15.00 -10.72 10.07
C TYR A 32 14.51 -12.06 10.63
N ASP A 33 13.82 -12.87 9.81
CA ASP A 33 13.33 -14.18 10.22
C ASP A 33 14.48 -15.11 10.63
N LEU A 34 15.62 -15.06 9.92
CA LEU A 34 16.81 -15.82 10.27
C LEU A 34 17.39 -15.39 11.63
N LEU A 35 17.45 -14.08 11.88
CA LEU A 35 17.90 -13.56 13.18
C LEU A 35 16.94 -13.95 14.31
N ASP A 36 15.63 -13.83 14.08
CA ASP A 36 14.59 -14.18 15.06
C ASP A 36 14.70 -15.65 15.50
N THR A 37 14.94 -16.56 14.54
CA THR A 37 15.19 -17.98 14.83
C THR A 37 16.53 -18.19 15.54
N LYS A 38 17.59 -17.50 15.13
CA LYS A 38 18.92 -17.67 15.72
C LYS A 38 18.99 -17.21 17.18
N PHE A 39 18.19 -16.21 17.55
CA PHE A 39 18.19 -15.62 18.89
C PHE A 39 17.02 -16.06 19.77
N ASP A 40 16.22 -17.06 19.35
CA ASP A 40 15.09 -17.60 20.11
C ASP A 40 14.12 -16.51 20.61
N TRP A 41 13.82 -15.53 19.75
CA TRP A 41 12.95 -14.40 20.08
C TRP A 41 11.48 -14.78 20.30
N TYR A 42 11.11 -16.06 20.12
CA TYR A 42 9.78 -16.58 20.43
C TYR A 42 9.33 -16.20 21.86
N LYS A 43 10.22 -16.23 22.85
CA LYS A 43 9.90 -15.84 24.24
C LYS A 43 9.45 -14.38 24.34
N PHE A 44 10.13 -13.49 23.62
CA PHE A 44 9.77 -12.07 23.56
C PHE A 44 8.38 -11.88 22.94
N TRP A 45 8.09 -12.60 21.84
CA TRP A 45 6.79 -12.55 21.16
C TRP A 45 5.66 -13.11 22.01
N THR A 46 5.89 -14.18 22.77
CA THR A 46 4.91 -14.72 23.71
C THR A 46 4.57 -13.70 24.80
N VAL A 47 5.57 -13.06 25.41
CA VAL A 47 5.34 -12.00 26.42
C VAL A 47 4.54 -10.84 25.83
N ARG A 48 4.84 -10.45 24.58
CA ARG A 48 4.13 -9.37 23.90
C ARG A 48 2.70 -9.77 23.51
N ALA A 49 2.46 -11.03 23.17
CA ALA A 49 1.11 -11.56 22.96
C ALA A 49 0.28 -11.52 24.23
N TYR A 50 0.83 -11.90 25.39
CA TYR A 50 0.13 -11.75 26.67
C TYR A 50 -0.23 -10.30 26.97
N LYS A 51 0.70 -9.35 26.77
CA LYS A 51 0.39 -7.92 26.93
C LYS A 51 -0.73 -7.45 25.98
N THR A 52 -0.67 -7.89 24.72
CA THR A 52 -1.67 -7.52 23.70
C THR A 52 -3.04 -8.10 24.04
N ARG A 53 -3.10 -9.35 24.52
CA ARG A 53 -4.30 -9.98 25.06
C ARG A 53 -4.87 -9.18 26.21
N ASN A 54 -4.07 -8.83 27.21
CA ASN A 54 -4.55 -8.08 28.38
C ASN A 54 -5.10 -6.69 27.98
N VAL A 55 -4.47 -6.02 27.01
CA VAL A 55 -4.99 -4.74 26.48
C VAL A 55 -6.32 -4.93 25.76
N LEU A 56 -6.46 -5.99 24.96
CA LEU A 56 -7.72 -6.29 24.30
C LEU A 56 -8.81 -6.65 25.30
N GLU A 57 -8.50 -7.49 26.29
CA GLU A 57 -9.43 -7.90 27.36
C GLU A 57 -9.92 -6.69 28.16
N ASN A 58 -9.02 -5.77 28.53
CA ASN A 58 -9.39 -4.53 29.19
C ASN A 58 -10.30 -3.66 28.32
N LYS A 59 -10.02 -3.56 27.01
CA LYS A 59 -10.88 -2.81 26.07
C LYS A 59 -12.24 -3.47 25.87
N LEU A 60 -12.26 -4.81 25.79
CA LEU A 60 -13.49 -5.59 25.68
C LEU A 60 -14.35 -5.40 26.92
N ARG A 61 -13.77 -5.47 28.12
CA ARG A 61 -14.50 -5.23 29.37
C ARG A 61 -15.14 -3.84 29.40
N VAL A 62 -14.45 -2.80 28.92
CA VAL A 62 -15.01 -1.44 28.83
C VAL A 62 -16.14 -1.34 27.81
N VAL A 63 -16.03 -2.06 26.68
CA VAL A 63 -16.99 -2.01 25.58
C VAL A 63 -18.17 -2.96 25.77
N GLU A 64 -18.02 -4.00 26.60
CA GLU A 64 -19.09 -4.91 27.02
C GLU A 64 -20.23 -4.15 27.70
N PHE A 65 -19.91 -3.12 28.48
CA PHE A 65 -20.91 -2.21 29.06
C PHE A 65 -21.65 -1.36 28.01
N LEU A 66 -21.12 -1.21 26.79
CA LEU A 66 -21.73 -0.46 25.69
C LEU A 66 -22.56 -1.35 24.74
N GLY A 67 -22.74 -2.63 25.08
CA GLY A 67 -23.62 -3.56 24.41
C GLY A 67 -22.96 -4.41 23.30
N PRO A 68 -23.61 -5.52 22.90
CA PRO A 68 -23.01 -6.59 22.09
C PRO A 68 -22.58 -6.15 20.68
N LYS A 69 -23.25 -5.15 20.09
CA LYS A 69 -22.90 -4.61 18.76
C LYS A 69 -21.54 -3.90 18.75
N SER A 70 -21.21 -3.20 19.84
CA SER A 70 -19.95 -2.47 19.97
C SER A 70 -18.78 -3.43 20.18
N THR A 71 -19.00 -4.49 20.95
CA THR A 71 -18.04 -5.59 21.16
C THR A 71 -17.74 -6.32 19.86
N ALA A 72 -18.77 -6.69 19.08
CA ALA A 72 -18.61 -7.35 17.78
C ALA A 72 -17.79 -6.48 16.81
N LYS A 73 -18.08 -5.19 16.71
CA LYS A 73 -17.34 -4.26 15.84
C LYS A 73 -15.86 -4.12 16.23
N LEU A 74 -15.56 -4.18 17.53
CA LEU A 74 -14.18 -4.11 18.02
C LEU A 74 -13.42 -5.41 17.73
N LEU A 75 -14.07 -6.56 17.93
CA LEU A 75 -13.56 -7.87 17.57
C LEU A 75 -13.32 -7.98 16.06
N ASP A 76 -14.24 -7.53 15.23
CA ASP A 76 -14.10 -7.54 13.77
C ASP A 76 -12.91 -6.70 13.30
N ARG A 77 -12.76 -5.47 13.82
CA ARG A 77 -11.59 -4.63 13.52
C ARG A 77 -10.29 -5.27 13.97
N PHE A 78 -10.30 -5.92 15.12
CA PHE A 78 -9.11 -6.58 15.66
C PHE A 78 -8.77 -7.82 14.83
N ARG A 79 -9.78 -8.59 14.41
CA ARG A 79 -9.69 -9.73 13.52
C ARG A 79 -9.15 -9.33 12.15
N GLU A 80 -9.69 -8.29 11.53
CA GLU A 80 -9.22 -7.75 10.25
C GLU A 80 -7.75 -7.31 10.35
N LYS A 81 -7.39 -6.63 11.45
CA LYS A 81 -6.04 -6.10 11.66
C LYS A 81 -5.00 -7.18 11.95
N LEU A 82 -5.39 -8.25 12.64
CA LEU A 82 -4.49 -9.36 12.98
C LEU A 82 -4.43 -10.43 11.88
N LEU A 83 -5.59 -10.87 11.39
CA LEU A 83 -5.69 -12.10 10.61
C LEU A 83 -5.68 -11.87 9.11
N ASN A 84 -5.84 -10.64 8.60
CA ASN A 84 -5.96 -10.30 7.17
C ASN A 84 -5.78 -11.50 6.21
N THR A 85 -6.85 -12.30 6.08
CA THR A 85 -6.95 -13.50 5.22
C THR A 85 -6.22 -14.80 5.66
N SER A 86 -6.09 -15.13 6.95
CA SER A 86 -5.87 -16.53 7.35
C SER A 86 -7.23 -17.25 7.35
N GLY A 87 -7.38 -18.23 6.45
CA GLY A 87 -8.62 -18.96 6.18
C GLY A 87 -9.33 -19.52 7.42
N GLU A 88 -10.64 -19.73 7.26
CA GLU A 88 -11.51 -20.57 8.10
C GLU A 88 -11.17 -20.67 9.59
N TYR A 89 -11.03 -19.54 10.29
CA TYR A 89 -11.15 -19.58 11.75
C TYR A 89 -12.64 -19.73 12.11
N GLN A 90 -13.08 -20.97 12.34
CA GLN A 90 -14.44 -21.36 12.73
C GLN A 90 -14.71 -21.21 14.24
N GLY A 91 -13.74 -20.72 15.03
CA GLY A 91 -13.91 -20.51 16.46
C GLY A 91 -14.59 -19.19 16.82
N GLU A 92 -15.43 -19.19 17.85
CA GLU A 92 -16.17 -18.02 18.36
C GLU A 92 -15.25 -16.96 19.02
N LEU A 93 -14.03 -17.34 19.44
CA LEU A 93 -13.10 -16.49 20.16
C LEU A 93 -11.74 -16.36 19.44
N PRO A 94 -11.24 -15.15 19.17
CA PRO A 94 -9.94 -14.95 18.54
C PRO A 94 -8.81 -15.40 19.46
N VAL A 95 -8.05 -16.40 19.03
CA VAL A 95 -6.83 -16.84 19.73
C VAL A 95 -5.66 -15.93 19.34
N ILE A 96 -5.12 -15.21 20.33
CA ILE A 96 -3.93 -14.36 20.15
C ILE A 96 -2.69 -15.22 20.43
N SER A 97 -1.96 -15.59 19.39
CA SER A 97 -0.68 -16.29 19.50
C SER A 97 0.52 -15.33 19.39
N GLY A 98 1.67 -15.75 19.91
CA GLY A 98 2.95 -15.04 19.75
C GLY A 98 3.29 -14.81 18.28
N ASP A 99 3.09 -15.82 17.44
CA ASP A 99 3.38 -15.79 16.01
C ASP A 99 2.52 -14.76 15.27
N LEU A 100 1.25 -14.64 15.65
CA LEU A 100 0.34 -13.67 15.05
C LEU A 100 0.78 -12.22 15.36
N VAL A 101 1.19 -11.98 16.61
CA VAL A 101 1.71 -10.66 17.02
C VAL A 101 3.05 -10.37 16.36
N ARG A 102 3.92 -11.38 16.21
CA ARG A 102 5.18 -11.28 15.46
C ARG A 102 4.90 -10.88 14.01
N GLU A 103 4.09 -11.65 13.31
CA GLU A 103 3.81 -11.43 11.89
C GLU A 103 3.21 -10.04 11.65
N MET A 104 2.20 -9.65 12.43
CA MET A 104 1.59 -8.33 12.31
C MET A 104 2.62 -7.21 12.56
N THR A 105 3.43 -7.35 13.61
CA THR A 105 4.44 -6.36 13.98
C THR A 105 5.48 -6.23 12.88
N VAL A 106 6.07 -7.34 12.44
CA VAL A 106 7.09 -7.39 11.39
C VAL A 106 6.54 -6.83 10.08
N ARG A 107 5.33 -7.25 9.67
CA ARG A 107 4.65 -6.72 8.48
C ARG A 107 4.47 -5.21 8.53
N THR A 108 4.10 -4.68 9.69
CA THR A 108 3.93 -3.23 9.88
C THR A 108 5.26 -2.49 9.77
N HIS A 109 6.32 -3.01 10.41
CA HIS A 109 7.65 -2.39 10.34
C HIS A 109 8.22 -2.44 8.92
N ILE A 110 8.06 -3.56 8.21
CA ILE A 110 8.48 -3.69 6.81
C ILE A 110 7.73 -2.69 5.92
N ARG A 111 6.42 -2.49 6.12
CA ARG A 111 5.67 -1.47 5.36
C ARG A 111 6.18 -0.06 5.63
N ILE A 112 6.46 0.28 6.88
CA ILE A 112 7.03 1.59 7.24
C ILE A 112 8.40 1.75 6.60
N LEU A 113 9.27 0.74 6.70
CA LEU A 113 10.58 0.74 6.06
C LEU A 113 10.45 0.92 4.55
N GLY A 114 9.52 0.21 3.90
CA GLY A 114 9.21 0.35 2.48
C GLY A 114 8.85 1.78 2.10
N MET A 115 7.93 2.41 2.84
CA MET A 115 7.58 3.82 2.64
C MET A 115 8.79 4.73 2.82
N THR A 116 9.62 4.53 3.86
CA THR A 116 10.80 5.36 4.07
C THR A 116 11.85 5.22 2.97
N PHE A 117 12.10 3.99 2.49
CA PHE A 117 12.99 3.74 1.36
C PHE A 117 12.45 4.32 0.06
N GLY A 118 11.14 4.19 -0.19
CA GLY A 118 10.49 4.78 -1.34
C GLY A 118 10.59 6.30 -1.33
N VAL A 119 10.36 6.97 -0.18
CA VAL A 119 10.55 8.42 -0.01
C VAL A 119 12.00 8.82 -0.25
N PHE A 120 12.96 8.09 0.33
CA PHE A 120 14.37 8.33 0.10
C PHE A 120 14.75 8.23 -1.38
N LEU A 121 14.30 7.19 -2.08
CA LEU A 121 14.56 7.00 -3.51
C LEU A 121 13.91 8.08 -4.37
N ALA A 122 12.67 8.46 -4.07
CA ALA A 122 11.97 9.51 -4.79
C ALA A 122 12.70 10.86 -4.68
N ILE A 123 13.19 11.21 -3.49
CA ILE A 123 13.97 12.44 -3.27
C ILE A 123 15.34 12.34 -3.95
N TRP A 124 16.05 11.21 -3.79
CA TRP A 124 17.41 11.04 -4.32
C TRP A 124 17.44 11.06 -5.85
N MET A 125 16.51 10.35 -6.49
CA MET A 125 16.40 10.28 -7.94
C MET A 125 15.55 11.41 -8.55
N ARG A 126 14.99 12.29 -7.70
CA ARG A 126 14.10 13.40 -8.10
C ARG A 126 12.91 12.92 -8.94
N VAL A 127 12.37 11.75 -8.60
CA VAL A 127 11.24 11.14 -9.32
C VAL A 127 9.94 11.73 -8.77
N ASP A 128 9.18 12.41 -9.64
CA ASP A 128 7.87 12.98 -9.31
C ASP A 128 6.75 12.31 -10.12
N LEU A 129 6.20 11.23 -9.59
CA LEU A 129 5.08 10.53 -10.21
C LEU A 129 3.80 11.39 -10.21
N ILE A 130 3.67 12.29 -9.24
CA ILE A 130 2.49 13.15 -9.11
C ILE A 130 2.50 14.24 -10.18
N GLN A 131 3.64 14.83 -10.49
CA GLN A 131 3.77 15.79 -11.59
C GLN A 131 3.52 15.12 -12.94
N ILE A 132 4.02 13.89 -13.14
CA ILE A 132 3.74 13.11 -14.35
C ILE A 132 2.23 12.83 -14.46
N PHE A 133 1.60 12.48 -13.34
CA PHE A 133 0.16 12.27 -13.25
C PHE A 133 -0.63 13.54 -13.60
N GLN A 134 -0.23 14.69 -13.06
CA GLN A 134 -0.85 15.98 -13.33
C GLN A 134 -0.67 16.41 -14.77
N GLY A 135 0.53 16.30 -15.34
CA GLY A 135 0.78 16.63 -16.75
C GLY A 135 0.00 15.73 -17.73
N ALA A 136 -0.30 14.49 -17.34
CA ALA A 136 -1.15 13.60 -18.13
C ALA A 136 -2.66 13.85 -17.93
N ILE A 137 -3.06 14.58 -16.87
CA ILE A 137 -4.47 14.82 -16.48
C ILE A 137 -4.90 16.28 -16.66
N SER A 138 -3.98 17.22 -16.75
CA SER A 138 -4.29 18.64 -16.99
C SER A 138 -5.00 18.86 -18.33
N ASP A 139 -4.78 17.98 -19.32
CA ASP A 139 -5.53 17.95 -20.59
C ASP A 139 -6.92 17.26 -20.47
N MET A 140 -7.22 16.71 -19.28
CA MET A 140 -8.39 15.97 -18.75
C MET A 140 -9.55 16.79 -18.15
N THR A 141 -9.31 17.43 -17.00
CA THR A 141 -10.41 17.76 -16.06
C THR A 141 -9.98 18.74 -14.96
N HIS A 142 -10.94 19.43 -14.33
CA HIS A 142 -10.77 20.37 -13.20
C HIS A 142 -10.14 19.80 -11.91
N TRP A 143 -9.67 18.55 -11.90
CA TRP A 143 -8.95 17.95 -10.77
C TRP A 143 -7.47 18.37 -10.80
N HIS A 144 -7.23 19.64 -10.54
CA HIS A 144 -5.89 20.12 -10.22
C HIS A 144 -5.64 19.84 -8.73
N LEU A 145 -5.00 18.71 -8.44
CA LEU A 145 -4.31 18.55 -7.16
C LEU A 145 -3.14 19.54 -7.17
N GLU A 146 -3.40 20.82 -6.87
CA GLU A 146 -2.39 21.89 -6.93
C GLU A 146 -1.43 21.78 -5.73
N ILE A 147 -0.72 20.65 -5.64
CA ILE A 147 0.34 20.44 -4.67
C ILE A 147 1.53 21.25 -5.17
N LYS A 148 1.59 22.52 -4.77
CA LYS A 148 2.66 23.46 -5.16
C LYS A 148 4.04 23.03 -4.64
N SER A 149 4.07 22.36 -3.48
CA SER A 149 5.32 21.92 -2.87
C SER A 149 5.86 20.65 -3.54
N GLU A 150 7.03 20.80 -4.18
CA GLU A 150 7.81 19.71 -4.78
C GLU A 150 8.17 18.63 -3.77
N MET A 151 8.54 19.02 -2.55
CA MET A 151 8.89 18.09 -1.49
C MET A 151 7.71 17.18 -1.10
N ILE A 152 6.49 17.71 -1.06
CA ILE A 152 5.29 16.91 -0.78
C ILE A 152 5.03 15.91 -1.91
N ARG A 153 5.24 16.31 -3.17
CA ARG A 153 5.08 15.42 -4.32
C ARG A 153 6.10 14.29 -4.31
N TYR A 154 7.33 14.54 -3.90
CA TYR A 154 8.34 13.49 -3.69
C TYR A 154 7.98 12.55 -2.56
N ILE A 155 7.48 13.07 -1.43
CA ILE A 155 7.03 12.21 -0.32
C ILE A 155 5.89 11.30 -0.77
N LEU A 156 4.87 11.84 -1.45
CA LEU A 156 3.74 11.05 -1.94
C LEU A 156 4.16 10.02 -2.97
N THR A 157 5.01 10.42 -3.94
CA THR A 157 5.60 9.52 -4.93
C THR A 157 6.35 8.38 -4.24
N GLY A 158 7.17 8.70 -3.26
CA GLY A 158 7.94 7.72 -2.51
C GLY A 158 7.08 6.79 -1.67
N ILE A 159 5.99 7.27 -1.07
CA ILE A 159 5.02 6.41 -0.38
C ILE A 159 4.39 5.43 -1.36
N ILE A 160 3.98 5.89 -2.55
CA ILE A 160 3.40 5.02 -3.59
C ILE A 160 4.39 3.94 -4.02
N LEU A 161 5.64 4.31 -4.29
CA LEU A 161 6.71 3.36 -4.62
C LEU A 161 6.99 2.39 -3.47
N GLY A 162 6.99 2.88 -2.24
CA GLY A 162 7.30 2.13 -1.02
C GLY A 162 6.22 1.17 -0.57
N ILE A 163 4.96 1.38 -0.96
CA ILE A 163 3.87 0.42 -0.75
C ILE A 163 4.03 -0.79 -1.69
N GLY A 164 4.68 -0.61 -2.84
CA GLY A 164 5.05 -1.67 -3.77
C GLY A 164 4.54 -1.45 -5.19
N SER A 165 4.65 -2.49 -6.00
CA SER A 165 4.29 -2.46 -7.43
C SER A 165 2.77 -2.41 -7.68
N GLU A 166 1.94 -2.93 -6.77
CA GLU A 166 0.48 -2.97 -6.93
C GLU A 166 -0.21 -1.60 -7.08
N PRO A 167 0.04 -0.60 -6.20
CA PRO A 167 -0.50 0.75 -6.38
C PRO A 167 -0.04 1.37 -7.70
N VAL A 168 1.24 1.24 -8.04
CA VAL A 168 1.81 1.75 -9.30
C VAL A 168 1.13 1.11 -10.50
N HIS A 169 0.88 -0.20 -10.46
CA HIS A 169 0.20 -0.93 -11.53
C HIS A 169 -1.27 -0.53 -11.66
N LYS A 170 -1.98 -0.33 -10.54
CA LYS A 170 -3.36 0.20 -10.57
C LYS A 170 -3.42 1.60 -11.17
N LEU A 171 -2.41 2.44 -10.90
CA LEU A 171 -2.30 3.76 -11.51
C LEU A 171 -2.13 3.64 -13.03
N ILE A 172 -1.18 2.83 -13.48
CA ILE A 172 -0.92 2.60 -14.92
C ILE A 172 -2.16 2.05 -15.64
N ARG A 173 -2.82 1.03 -15.08
CA ARG A 173 -4.06 0.47 -15.67
C ARG A 173 -5.19 1.49 -15.77
N THR A 174 -5.27 2.41 -14.80
CA THR A 174 -6.27 3.48 -14.85
C THR A 174 -5.99 4.42 -16.02
N PHE A 175 -4.73 4.70 -16.35
CA PHE A 175 -4.36 5.44 -17.55
C PHE A 175 -4.67 4.69 -18.83
N GLU A 176 -4.25 3.44 -18.95
CA GLU A 176 -4.48 2.65 -20.17
C GLU A 176 -5.97 2.56 -20.52
N ARG A 177 -6.82 2.32 -19.51
CA ARG A 177 -8.28 2.28 -19.70
C ARG A 177 -8.85 3.62 -20.17
N ARG A 178 -8.34 4.74 -19.65
CA ARG A 178 -8.80 6.09 -20.01
C ARG A 178 -8.29 6.53 -21.38
N GLN A 179 -7.06 6.15 -21.75
CA GLN A 179 -6.52 6.40 -23.09
C GLN A 179 -7.29 5.62 -24.16
N LYS A 180 -7.54 4.32 -23.93
CA LYS A 180 -8.37 3.51 -24.85
C LYS A 180 -9.76 4.09 -25.03
N ARG A 181 -10.34 4.67 -23.97
CA ARG A 181 -11.64 5.36 -24.06
C ARG A 181 -11.57 6.60 -24.96
N ARG A 182 -10.48 7.38 -24.91
CA ARG A 182 -10.27 8.52 -25.81
C ARG A 182 -10.08 8.11 -27.27
N GLU A 183 -9.33 7.05 -27.52
CA GLU A 183 -9.17 6.52 -28.88
C GLU A 183 -10.52 6.08 -29.44
N ALA A 184 -11.35 5.41 -28.64
CA ALA A 184 -12.71 5.04 -29.03
C ALA A 184 -13.62 6.26 -29.26
N GLU A 185 -13.59 7.28 -28.41
CA GLU A 185 -14.38 8.51 -28.55
C GLU A 185 -13.94 9.32 -29.79
N ALA A 186 -12.63 9.44 -30.06
CA ALA A 186 -12.09 10.11 -31.23
C ALA A 186 -12.44 9.38 -32.54
N ILE A 187 -12.43 8.04 -32.53
CA ILE A 187 -12.89 7.23 -33.66
C ILE A 187 -14.39 7.43 -33.90
N GLN A 188 -15.22 7.49 -32.84
CA GLN A 188 -16.66 7.75 -32.98
C GLN A 188 -16.97 9.14 -33.54
N ILE A 189 -16.21 10.17 -33.15
CA ILE A 189 -16.37 11.52 -33.70
C ILE A 189 -16.02 11.53 -35.19
N LYS A 190 -14.88 10.94 -35.58
CA LYS A 190 -14.50 10.82 -37.01
C LYS A 190 -15.50 10.03 -37.84
N ILE A 191 -16.09 8.97 -37.29
CA ILE A 191 -17.14 8.19 -37.98
C ILE A 191 -18.40 9.04 -38.16
N LYS A 192 -18.80 9.84 -37.17
CA LYS A 192 -19.95 10.75 -37.31
C LYS A 192 -19.72 11.84 -38.35
N GLU A 193 -18.50 12.36 -38.45
CA GLU A 193 -18.12 13.37 -39.46
C GLU A 193 -18.04 12.81 -40.89
N HIS A 194 -17.90 11.49 -41.08
CA HIS A 194 -17.90 10.84 -42.40
C HIS A 194 -19.27 10.28 -42.83
N VAL A 195 -20.27 10.31 -41.94
CA VAL A 195 -21.62 9.79 -42.20
C VAL A 195 -22.62 10.94 -42.46
N GLN A 196 -22.21 12.21 -42.29
CA GLN A 196 -22.93 13.40 -42.76
C GLN A 196 -22.43 13.82 -44.14
#